data_AF-A0A946E2X9-F1
#
_entry.id   AF-A0A946E2X9-F1
#
_cell.length_a   1.000
_cell.length_b   1.000
_cell.length_c   1.000
_cell.angle_alpha   90.00
_cell.angle_beta   90.00
_cell.angle_gamma   90.00
#
_symmetry.space_group_name_H-M   'P 1'
#
loop_
_entity.id
_entity.type
_entity.pdbx_description
1 polymer ?
#
loop_
_entity_poly.entity_id
_entity_poly.type
_entity_poly.pdbx_seq_one_letter_code
_entity_poly.pdbx_strand_id
1 'polypeptide(L)'
;LGGHLMGQKVTDQVAEMRSLPAGIDQRSPARHPDWLGPDDLALKIQEIREATDYQIPIQLKLGAARVYDDVRMAVKCDPDSIYIDGMEGSTGAGPHLATEETGIPGIAAIRQARRAIDDLGKRGEITLVYAGGIRNGGDVAKALALGADAIAIGTTAMMALNCNKDIPGANYEETMGVSAGYCYHCHTGRCPVGVATQDPELRKRLNPDDAAERVYNILHTLAIECQMMARACGKTNVHSLEPEDIAALTMEASAMAGVPLAGTSHTVGVPDYHHL
;
A
#
# COMPACT_ATOMS: atom_id res chain seq x y z
N LEU A 1 -1.13 -14.71 -6.66
CA LEU A 1 -0.97 -14.35 -8.10
C LEU A 1 0.34 -13.61 -8.25
N GLY A 2 1.00 -13.69 -9.40
CA GLY A 2 2.21 -12.90 -9.68
C GLY A 2 1.90 -11.58 -10.36
N GLY A 3 2.91 -10.75 -10.59
CA GLY A 3 2.78 -9.49 -11.34
C GLY A 3 2.52 -9.72 -12.83
N HIS A 4 1.73 -8.82 -13.43
CA HIS A 4 1.39 -8.79 -14.85
C HIS A 4 1.96 -7.53 -15.52
N LEU A 5 2.67 -7.70 -16.64
CA LEU A 5 3.05 -6.60 -17.53
C LEU A 5 2.72 -6.98 -18.97
N MET A 6 1.81 -6.25 -19.60
CA MET A 6 1.35 -6.56 -20.96
C MET A 6 2.43 -6.25 -21.98
N GLY A 7 2.52 -7.06 -23.05
CA GLY A 7 3.57 -7.02 -24.07
C GLY A 7 3.69 -5.67 -24.76
N GLN A 8 2.56 -4.96 -24.95
CA GLN A 8 2.54 -3.58 -25.45
C GLN A 8 3.30 -2.57 -24.57
N LYS A 9 3.62 -2.94 -23.32
CA LYS A 9 4.43 -2.16 -22.38
C LYS A 9 5.84 -2.74 -22.20
N VAL A 10 6.19 -3.80 -22.92
CA VAL A 10 7.52 -4.41 -22.93
C VAL A 10 8.26 -3.91 -24.17
N THR A 11 8.67 -2.65 -24.11
CA THR A 11 9.55 -2.03 -25.11
C THR A 11 10.95 -2.67 -25.06
N ASP A 12 11.79 -2.40 -26.06
CA ASP A 12 13.18 -2.89 -26.07
C ASP A 12 13.94 -2.50 -24.80
N GLN A 13 13.73 -1.28 -24.29
CA GLN A 13 14.29 -0.83 -23.02
C GLN A 13 13.84 -1.69 -21.83
N VAL A 14 12.55 -2.01 -21.75
CA VAL A 14 12.00 -2.84 -20.66
C VAL A 14 12.46 -4.29 -20.78
N ALA A 15 12.52 -4.79 -22.01
CA ALA A 15 13.04 -6.11 -22.36
C ALA A 15 14.50 -6.27 -21.91
N GLU A 16 15.35 -5.29 -22.22
CA GLU A 16 16.75 -5.24 -21.80
C GLU A 16 16.89 -5.25 -20.27
N MET A 17 16.16 -4.37 -19.57
CA MET A 17 16.16 -4.31 -18.10
C MET A 17 15.76 -5.64 -17.42
N ARG A 18 14.92 -6.44 -18.09
CA ARG A 18 14.36 -7.67 -17.53
C ARG A 18 14.99 -8.94 -18.10
N SER A 19 15.89 -8.84 -19.07
CA SER A 19 16.42 -9.98 -19.83
C SER A 19 15.30 -10.86 -20.42
N LEU A 20 14.28 -10.22 -21.00
CA LEU A 20 13.09 -10.88 -21.57
C LEU A 20 12.80 -10.36 -22.98
N PRO A 21 12.12 -11.13 -23.84
CA PRO A 21 11.78 -10.69 -25.20
C PRO A 21 10.79 -9.51 -25.20
N ALA A 22 11.06 -8.53 -26.09
CA ALA A 22 10.18 -7.39 -26.32
C ALA A 22 8.82 -7.82 -26.90
N GLY A 23 7.77 -7.06 -26.56
CA GLY A 23 6.42 -7.29 -27.08
C GLY A 23 5.67 -8.49 -26.47
N ILE A 24 6.28 -9.26 -25.56
CA ILE A 24 5.67 -10.45 -24.95
C ILE A 24 5.11 -10.13 -23.57
N ASP A 25 3.86 -10.53 -23.33
CA ASP A 25 3.23 -10.49 -22.00
C ASP A 25 4.09 -11.20 -20.95
N GLN A 26 4.38 -10.48 -19.87
CA GLN A 26 5.10 -11.03 -18.72
C GLN A 26 4.12 -11.34 -17.59
N ARG A 27 4.06 -12.62 -17.23
CA ARG A 27 3.28 -13.13 -16.10
C ARG A 27 4.24 -13.77 -15.11
N SER A 28 4.39 -13.12 -13.96
CA SER A 28 5.29 -13.63 -12.93
C SER A 28 4.66 -14.87 -12.28
N PRO A 29 5.48 -15.82 -11.77
CA PRO A 29 4.98 -16.92 -10.95
C PRO A 29 4.17 -16.41 -9.75
N ALA A 30 3.22 -17.23 -9.30
CA ALA A 30 2.39 -16.88 -8.14
C ALA A 30 3.10 -17.07 -6.80
N ARG A 31 4.28 -17.70 -6.80
CA ARG A 31 5.13 -17.98 -5.64
C ARG A 31 6.57 -17.78 -6.05
N HIS A 32 7.40 -17.41 -5.08
CA HIS A 32 8.84 -17.44 -5.25
C HIS A 32 9.32 -18.89 -5.40
N PRO A 33 10.12 -19.21 -6.42
CA PRO A 33 10.63 -20.56 -6.62
C PRO A 33 11.77 -20.92 -5.64
N ASP A 34 12.35 -19.90 -5.00
CA ASP A 34 13.54 -19.97 -4.16
C ASP A 34 13.24 -19.96 -2.64
N TRP A 35 11.97 -19.90 -2.25
CA TRP A 35 11.54 -20.19 -0.89
C TRP A 35 10.12 -20.76 -0.86
N LEU A 36 9.92 -21.86 -0.13
CA LEU A 36 8.63 -22.56 -0.06
C LEU A 36 7.95 -22.42 1.31
N GLY A 37 8.69 -22.01 2.32
CA GLY A 37 8.22 -21.83 3.68
C GLY A 37 9.03 -20.81 4.48
N PRO A 38 8.69 -20.61 5.76
CA PRO A 38 9.35 -19.64 6.63
C PRO A 38 10.84 -19.89 6.81
N ASP A 39 11.27 -21.15 6.88
CA ASP A 39 12.69 -21.49 7.08
C ASP A 39 13.53 -21.07 5.86
N ASP A 40 13.04 -21.34 4.65
CA ASP A 40 13.67 -20.89 3.41
C ASP A 40 13.65 -19.35 3.30
N LEU A 41 12.57 -18.71 3.74
CA LEU A 41 12.44 -17.25 3.73
C LEU A 41 13.46 -16.59 4.68
N ALA A 42 13.69 -17.17 5.86
CA ALA A 42 14.72 -16.69 6.78
C ALA A 42 16.13 -16.79 6.17
N LEU A 43 16.43 -17.91 5.48
CA LEU A 43 17.68 -18.06 4.73
C LEU A 43 17.79 -17.04 3.60
N LYS A 44 16.70 -16.78 2.88
CA LYS A 44 16.65 -15.77 1.81
C LYS A 44 16.90 -14.36 2.33
N ILE A 45 16.32 -14.00 3.48
CA ILE A 45 16.58 -12.72 4.13
C ILE A 45 18.05 -12.60 4.49
N GLN A 46 18.63 -13.64 5.09
CA GLN A 46 20.04 -13.68 5.44
C GLN A 46 20.96 -13.55 4.20
N GLU A 47 20.65 -14.23 3.10
CA GLU A 47 21.35 -14.10 1.83
C GLU A 47 21.32 -12.64 1.31
N ILE A 48 20.17 -11.96 1.40
CA ILE A 48 20.05 -10.55 0.99
C ILE A 48 20.83 -9.63 1.94
N ARG A 49 20.83 -9.90 3.25
CA ARG A 49 21.63 -9.13 4.22
C ARG A 49 23.11 -9.25 3.89
N GLU A 50 23.61 -10.45 3.66
CA GLU A 50 25.00 -10.69 3.26
C GLU A 50 25.33 -10.00 1.93
N ALA A 51 24.45 -10.11 0.93
CA ALA A 51 24.65 -9.49 -0.38
C ALA A 51 24.69 -7.94 -0.33
N THR A 52 24.16 -7.35 0.74
CA THR A 52 24.10 -5.89 0.95
C THR A 52 25.03 -5.41 2.06
N ASP A 53 25.95 -6.26 2.54
CA ASP A 53 26.83 -6.00 3.69
C ASP A 53 26.07 -5.45 4.91
N TYR A 54 24.82 -5.91 5.11
CA TYR A 54 23.92 -5.47 6.18
C TYR A 54 23.58 -3.97 6.17
N GLN A 55 23.81 -3.26 5.06
CA GLN A 55 23.59 -1.81 4.98
C GLN A 55 22.17 -1.44 4.57
N ILE A 56 21.44 -2.37 3.95
CA ILE A 56 20.11 -2.12 3.37
C ILE A 56 19.04 -2.85 4.19
N PRO A 57 18.00 -2.13 4.67
CA PRO A 57 16.92 -2.77 5.40
C PRO A 57 16.06 -3.65 4.48
N ILE A 58 15.58 -4.77 5.00
CA ILE A 58 14.76 -5.74 4.30
C ILE A 58 13.31 -5.60 4.75
N GLN A 59 12.42 -5.43 3.77
CA GLN A 59 10.98 -5.35 3.97
C GLN A 59 10.29 -6.59 3.41
N LEU A 60 9.41 -7.21 4.20
CA LEU A 60 8.48 -8.22 3.70
C LEU A 60 7.13 -7.56 3.40
N LYS A 61 6.67 -7.65 2.14
CA LYS A 61 5.35 -7.17 1.74
C LYS A 61 4.34 -8.30 1.69
N LEU A 62 3.26 -8.16 2.45
CA LEU A 62 2.19 -9.13 2.60
C LEU A 62 0.86 -8.50 2.20
N GLY A 63 0.08 -9.20 1.38
CA GLY A 63 -1.32 -8.85 1.15
C GLY A 63 -2.16 -9.25 2.37
N ALA A 64 -3.10 -8.41 2.77
CA ALA A 64 -3.94 -8.67 3.93
C ALA A 64 -4.87 -9.85 3.67
N ALA A 65 -4.58 -11.01 4.26
CA ALA A 65 -5.42 -12.20 4.23
C ALA A 65 -5.57 -12.78 5.65
N ARG A 66 -4.71 -13.73 6.05
CA ARG A 66 -4.68 -14.27 7.42
C ARG A 66 -3.67 -13.48 8.24
N VAL A 67 -3.94 -12.18 8.37
CA VAL A 67 -2.96 -11.17 8.76
C VAL A 67 -2.20 -11.53 10.03
N TYR A 68 -2.91 -11.94 11.10
CA TYR A 68 -2.24 -12.29 12.36
C TYR A 68 -1.22 -13.42 12.19
N ASP A 69 -1.59 -14.51 11.51
CA ASP A 69 -0.72 -15.69 11.33
C ASP A 69 0.41 -15.41 10.34
N ASP A 70 0.10 -14.75 9.22
CA ASP A 70 1.06 -14.43 8.17
C ASP A 70 2.12 -13.43 8.68
N VAL A 71 1.72 -12.44 9.49
CA VAL A 71 2.65 -11.50 10.14
C VAL A 71 3.48 -12.19 11.22
N ARG A 72 2.88 -13.04 12.07
CA ARG A 72 3.61 -13.80 13.10
C ARG A 72 4.70 -14.70 12.47
N MET A 73 4.41 -15.28 11.31
CA MET A 73 5.37 -16.04 10.52
C MET A 73 6.48 -15.15 9.97
N ALA A 74 6.13 -13.99 9.40
CA ALA A 74 7.09 -13.04 8.85
C ALA A 74 8.03 -12.47 9.91
N VAL A 75 7.53 -12.14 11.10
CA VAL A 75 8.34 -11.65 12.23
C VAL A 75 9.45 -12.64 12.60
N LYS A 76 9.17 -13.95 12.55
CA LYS A 76 10.18 -14.99 12.84
C LYS A 76 11.30 -15.07 11.80
N CYS A 77 11.09 -14.49 10.61
CA CYS A 77 12.10 -14.40 9.57
C CYS A 77 13.02 -13.18 9.76
N ASP A 78 12.79 -12.37 10.81
CA ASP A 78 13.61 -11.21 11.22
C ASP A 78 13.81 -10.11 10.14
N PRO A 79 12.74 -9.65 9.47
CA PRO A 79 12.82 -8.48 8.59
C PRO A 79 12.92 -7.17 9.39
N ASP A 80 13.42 -6.11 8.77
CA ASP A 80 13.48 -4.78 9.39
C ASP A 80 12.11 -4.07 9.35
N SER A 81 11.27 -4.42 8.38
CA SER A 81 9.88 -3.94 8.30
C SER A 81 8.94 -4.95 7.66
N ILE A 82 7.67 -4.85 8.04
CA ILE A 82 6.57 -5.60 7.44
C ILE A 82 5.61 -4.61 6.81
N TYR A 83 5.37 -4.75 5.52
CA TYR A 83 4.41 -3.97 4.76
C TYR A 83 3.11 -4.77 4.62
N ILE A 84 2.01 -4.23 5.13
CA ILE A 84 0.67 -4.81 4.99
C ILE A 84 -0.14 -3.99 4.00
N ASP A 85 -0.55 -4.65 2.91
CA ASP A 85 -1.38 -4.06 1.85
C ASP A 85 -2.83 -4.54 1.98
N GLY A 86 -3.76 -3.61 2.24
CA GLY A 86 -5.20 -3.90 2.27
C GLY A 86 -5.77 -4.23 0.89
N MET A 87 -7.00 -4.73 0.85
CA MET A 87 -7.73 -5.01 -0.41
C MET A 87 -7.88 -3.75 -1.30
N GLU A 88 -7.79 -2.56 -0.70
CA GLU A 88 -7.89 -1.27 -1.37
C GLU A 88 -6.63 -0.90 -2.19
N GLY A 89 -5.61 -1.76 -2.19
CA GLY A 89 -4.42 -1.65 -3.03
C GLY A 89 -4.78 -1.64 -4.52
N SER A 90 -4.01 -0.91 -5.32
CA SER A 90 -4.23 -0.80 -6.76
C SER A 90 -3.21 -1.61 -7.57
N THR A 91 -3.54 -1.86 -8.84
CA THR A 91 -2.64 -2.53 -9.78
C THR A 91 -2.66 -1.86 -11.14
N GLY A 92 -1.53 -1.87 -11.83
CA GLY A 92 -1.44 -1.45 -13.23
C GLY A 92 -2.01 -2.47 -14.21
N ALA A 93 -2.02 -3.76 -13.82
CA ALA A 93 -2.59 -4.86 -14.58
C ALA A 93 -2.84 -6.07 -13.68
N GLY A 94 -4.02 -6.68 -13.79
CA GLY A 94 -4.38 -7.89 -13.06
C GLY A 94 -5.78 -8.36 -13.48
N PRO A 95 -6.13 -9.63 -13.21
CA PRO A 95 -7.49 -10.10 -13.43
C PRO A 95 -8.46 -9.33 -12.52
N HIS A 96 -9.55 -8.80 -13.09
CA HIS A 96 -10.61 -8.12 -12.33
C HIS A 96 -11.11 -8.96 -11.15
N LEU A 97 -11.34 -10.26 -11.36
CA LEU A 97 -11.76 -11.19 -10.32
C LEU A 97 -10.81 -11.20 -9.12
N ALA A 98 -9.49 -11.09 -9.36
CA ALA A 98 -8.53 -11.05 -8.26
C ALA A 98 -8.60 -9.73 -7.48
N THR A 99 -8.79 -8.61 -8.18
CA THR A 99 -8.92 -7.29 -7.54
C THR A 99 -10.18 -7.22 -6.67
N GLU A 100 -11.30 -7.78 -7.13
CA GLU A 100 -12.58 -7.68 -6.43
C GLU A 100 -12.77 -8.75 -5.33
N GLU A 101 -12.20 -9.95 -5.50
CA GLU A 101 -12.50 -11.12 -4.65
C GLU A 101 -11.34 -11.55 -3.73
N THR A 102 -10.26 -10.75 -3.62
CA THR A 102 -9.13 -11.11 -2.75
C THR A 102 -8.72 -9.99 -1.81
N GLY A 103 -8.19 -10.40 -0.66
CA GLY A 103 -7.77 -9.50 0.40
C GLY A 103 -8.87 -9.25 1.45
N ILE A 104 -8.53 -8.48 2.47
CA ILE A 104 -9.48 -7.96 3.47
C ILE A 104 -9.31 -6.44 3.62
N PRO A 105 -10.32 -5.73 4.15
CA PRO A 105 -10.23 -4.28 4.38
C PRO A 105 -9.01 -3.91 5.20
N GLY A 106 -8.22 -2.95 4.72
CA GLY A 106 -6.94 -2.62 5.35
C GLY A 106 -7.05 -2.14 6.79
N ILE A 107 -8.15 -1.44 7.14
CA ILE A 107 -8.41 -0.99 8.52
C ILE A 107 -8.51 -2.16 9.52
N ALA A 108 -9.01 -3.32 9.08
CA ALA A 108 -9.10 -4.54 9.89
C ALA A 108 -7.75 -5.27 10.01
N ALA A 109 -6.85 -5.03 9.05
CA ALA A 109 -5.55 -5.68 8.97
C ALA A 109 -4.54 -5.06 9.95
N ILE A 110 -4.54 -3.74 10.12
CA ILE A 110 -3.52 -3.02 10.92
C ILE A 110 -3.44 -3.57 12.35
N ARG A 111 -4.57 -3.67 13.06
CA ARG A 111 -4.58 -4.17 14.44
C ARG A 111 -4.13 -5.62 14.55
N GLN A 112 -4.53 -6.47 13.61
CA GLN A 112 -4.09 -7.87 13.59
C GLN A 112 -2.58 -7.98 13.39
N ALA A 113 -2.01 -7.16 12.50
CA ALA A 113 -0.58 -7.13 12.25
C ALA A 113 0.18 -6.59 13.47
N ARG A 114 -0.29 -5.48 14.05
CA ARG A 114 0.31 -4.88 15.25
C ARG A 114 0.35 -5.88 16.41
N ARG A 115 -0.79 -6.52 16.70
CA ARG A 115 -0.91 -7.55 17.73
C ARG A 115 0.05 -8.72 17.50
N ALA A 116 0.18 -9.19 16.25
CA ALA A 116 1.10 -10.28 15.93
C ALA A 116 2.58 -9.93 16.21
N ILE A 117 2.99 -8.69 15.94
CA ILE A 117 4.35 -8.22 16.25
C ILE A 117 4.54 -8.05 17.77
N ASP A 118 3.51 -7.57 18.48
CA ASP A 118 3.53 -7.39 19.94
C ASP A 118 3.59 -8.69 20.72
N ASP A 119 2.78 -9.67 20.33
CA ASP A 119 2.73 -11.00 20.96
C ASP A 119 4.07 -11.76 20.84
N LEU A 120 4.90 -11.38 19.86
CA LEU A 120 6.25 -11.91 19.68
C LEU A 120 7.33 -11.02 20.33
N GLY A 121 6.94 -9.93 21.00
CA GLY A 121 7.85 -9.03 21.70
C GLY A 121 8.73 -8.18 20.78
N LYS A 122 8.33 -8.00 19.51
CA LYS A 122 9.14 -7.32 18.47
C LYS A 122 8.71 -5.88 18.19
N ARG A 123 7.95 -5.28 19.11
CA ARG A 123 7.55 -3.86 19.03
C ARG A 123 8.77 -2.95 19.10
N GLY A 124 8.85 -2.00 18.16
CA GLY A 124 9.97 -1.07 18.05
C GLY A 124 11.21 -1.66 17.37
N GLU A 125 11.29 -2.98 17.21
CA GLU A 125 12.32 -3.63 16.40
C GLU A 125 11.87 -3.76 14.94
N ILE A 126 10.63 -4.17 14.71
CA ILE A 126 10.06 -4.33 13.36
C ILE A 126 9.07 -3.20 13.09
N THR A 127 9.33 -2.45 12.04
CA THR A 127 8.45 -1.35 11.59
C THR A 127 7.24 -1.93 10.84
N LEU A 128 6.02 -1.61 11.29
CA LEU A 128 4.79 -1.93 10.56
C LEU A 128 4.44 -0.81 9.57
N VAL A 129 4.56 -1.10 8.28
CA VAL A 129 4.15 -0.20 7.21
C VAL A 129 2.76 -0.60 6.72
N TYR A 130 1.81 0.34 6.70
CA TYR A 130 0.48 0.11 6.16
C TYR A 130 0.31 0.77 4.79
N ALA A 131 -0.39 0.09 3.88
CA ALA A 131 -0.88 0.66 2.64
C ALA A 131 -2.26 0.13 2.27
N GLY A 132 -2.95 0.89 1.42
CA GLY A 132 -4.29 0.58 0.94
C GLY A 132 -5.25 1.72 1.25
N GLY A 133 -5.81 2.34 0.21
CA GLY A 133 -6.92 3.29 0.35
C GLY A 133 -6.64 4.64 1.05
N ILE A 134 -5.39 4.98 1.37
CA ILE A 134 -5.03 6.25 2.05
C ILE A 134 -5.20 7.44 1.10
N ARG A 135 -6.09 8.38 1.42
CA ARG A 135 -6.43 9.53 0.55
C ARG A 135 -6.16 10.89 1.17
N ASN A 136 -6.24 11.02 2.48
CA ASN A 136 -6.09 12.27 3.23
C ASN A 136 -5.37 12.02 4.58
N GLY A 137 -5.00 13.07 5.30
CA GLY A 137 -4.30 12.95 6.57
C GLY A 137 -5.15 12.39 7.71
N GLY A 138 -6.49 12.41 7.58
CA GLY A 138 -7.38 11.67 8.48
C GLY A 138 -7.23 10.15 8.33
N ASP A 139 -7.09 9.65 7.10
CA ASP A 139 -6.80 8.24 6.83
C ASP A 139 -5.41 7.86 7.39
N VAL A 140 -4.41 8.73 7.23
CA VAL A 140 -3.07 8.57 7.82
C VAL A 140 -3.16 8.48 9.34
N ALA A 141 -3.82 9.44 9.99
CA ALA A 141 -3.96 9.49 11.44
C ALA A 141 -4.65 8.25 12.00
N LYS A 142 -5.72 7.77 11.35
CA LYS A 142 -6.41 6.53 11.75
C LYS A 142 -5.50 5.32 11.65
N ALA A 143 -4.73 5.20 10.57
CA ALA A 143 -3.84 4.05 10.39
C ALA A 143 -2.71 4.05 11.44
N LEU A 144 -2.14 5.22 11.75
CA LEU A 144 -1.17 5.37 12.86
C LEU A 144 -1.80 5.01 14.21
N ALA A 145 -2.99 5.55 14.50
CA ALA A 145 -3.74 5.25 15.72
C ALA A 145 -4.00 3.73 15.89
N LEU A 146 -4.31 3.03 14.80
CA LEU A 146 -4.54 1.57 14.81
C LEU A 146 -3.26 0.74 14.96
N GLY A 147 -2.07 1.37 14.94
CA GLY A 147 -0.80 0.73 15.26
C GLY A 147 0.19 0.61 14.10
N ALA A 148 -0.06 1.24 12.94
CA ALA A 148 0.96 1.36 11.91
C ALA A 148 2.07 2.33 12.35
N ASP A 149 3.31 2.02 12.02
CA ASP A 149 4.47 2.87 12.28
C ASP A 149 4.75 3.81 11.11
N ALA A 150 4.40 3.41 9.88
CA ALA A 150 4.51 4.24 8.68
C ALA A 150 3.41 3.94 7.67
N ILE A 151 3.12 4.91 6.80
CA ILE A 151 2.07 4.82 5.80
C ILE A 151 2.66 4.94 4.40
N ALA A 152 2.39 3.98 3.53
CA ALA A 152 2.76 4.03 2.13
C ALA A 152 1.56 4.45 1.26
N ILE A 153 1.83 5.33 0.29
CA ILE A 153 0.82 5.80 -0.66
C ILE A 153 1.24 5.44 -2.09
N GLY A 154 0.26 4.98 -2.88
CA GLY A 154 0.44 4.67 -4.31
C GLY A 154 -0.49 5.53 -5.15
N THR A 155 -1.77 5.14 -5.22
CA THR A 155 -2.79 5.82 -6.05
C THR A 155 -2.88 7.31 -5.78
N THR A 156 -2.83 7.75 -4.51
CA THR A 156 -2.88 9.18 -4.15
C THR A 156 -1.71 9.97 -4.76
N ALA A 157 -0.50 9.42 -4.72
CA ALA A 157 0.65 10.03 -5.41
C ALA A 157 0.47 10.01 -6.93
N MET A 158 -0.08 8.93 -7.50
CA MET A 158 -0.36 8.83 -8.94
C MET A 158 -1.39 9.86 -9.41
N MET A 159 -2.42 10.14 -8.61
CA MET A 159 -3.39 11.22 -8.87
C MET A 159 -2.70 12.58 -8.89
N ALA A 160 -1.80 12.85 -7.95
CA ALA A 160 -1.01 14.08 -7.93
C ALA A 160 -0.06 14.19 -9.15
N LEU A 161 0.52 13.08 -9.61
CA LEU A 161 1.36 13.06 -10.80
C LEU A 161 0.61 13.54 -12.04
N ASN A 162 -0.56 12.94 -12.33
CA ASN A 162 -1.54 13.36 -13.36
C ASN A 162 -2.67 12.31 -13.57
N CYS A 163 -2.68 11.19 -12.84
CA CYS A 163 -3.66 10.12 -13.09
C CYS A 163 -5.09 10.67 -13.12
N ASN A 164 -5.84 10.31 -14.17
CA ASN A 164 -7.22 10.77 -14.40
C ASN A 164 -7.44 12.29 -14.56
N LYS A 165 -6.38 13.10 -14.62
CA LYS A 165 -6.47 14.55 -14.80
C LYS A 165 -6.76 14.91 -16.25
N ASP A 166 -7.69 15.83 -16.47
CA ASP A 166 -7.89 16.45 -17.78
C ASP A 166 -6.80 17.51 -18.01
N ILE A 167 -5.94 17.31 -19.01
CA ILE A 167 -4.82 18.20 -19.35
C ILE A 167 -4.82 18.47 -20.86
N PRO A 168 -4.29 19.61 -21.32
CA PRO A 168 -4.13 19.86 -22.75
C PRO A 168 -3.40 18.72 -23.47
N GLY A 169 -4.02 18.21 -24.54
CA GLY A 169 -3.49 17.10 -25.33
C GLY A 169 -3.86 15.70 -24.82
N ALA A 170 -4.44 15.56 -23.62
CA ALA A 170 -5.08 14.32 -23.21
C ALA A 170 -6.47 14.22 -23.88
N ASN A 171 -6.71 13.13 -24.61
CA ASN A 171 -8.03 12.83 -25.16
C ASN A 171 -8.45 11.45 -24.66
N TYR A 172 -9.08 11.41 -23.49
CA TYR A 172 -9.49 10.15 -22.86
C TYR A 172 -10.58 9.43 -23.66
N GLU A 173 -11.51 10.15 -24.28
CA GLU A 173 -12.60 9.56 -25.04
C GLU A 173 -12.08 8.82 -26.28
N GLU A 174 -11.18 9.44 -27.03
CA GLU A 174 -10.58 8.82 -28.23
C GLU A 174 -9.63 7.68 -27.88
N THR A 175 -8.77 7.86 -26.88
CA THR A 175 -7.71 6.88 -26.56
C THR A 175 -8.22 5.70 -25.74
N MET A 176 -9.15 5.95 -24.81
CA MET A 176 -9.59 5.00 -23.80
C MET A 176 -11.09 4.72 -23.84
N GLY A 177 -11.91 5.50 -24.56
CA GLY A 177 -13.36 5.31 -24.61
C GLY A 177 -14.10 5.73 -23.33
N VAL A 178 -13.46 6.54 -22.48
CA VAL A 178 -14.01 7.01 -21.20
C VAL A 178 -13.67 8.49 -21.00
N SER A 179 -14.37 9.17 -20.09
CA SER A 179 -14.02 10.54 -19.70
C SER A 179 -12.83 10.57 -18.73
N ALA A 180 -12.16 11.73 -18.65
CA ALA A 180 -11.21 12.00 -17.57
C ALA A 180 -11.89 11.82 -16.20
N GLY A 181 -11.17 11.29 -15.22
CA GLY A 181 -11.75 10.89 -13.92
C GLY A 181 -12.14 9.42 -13.82
N TYR A 182 -12.37 8.73 -14.93
CA TYR A 182 -12.96 7.38 -14.95
C TYR A 182 -12.11 6.32 -15.67
N CYS A 183 -10.83 6.61 -15.93
CA CYS A 183 -9.93 5.71 -16.63
C CYS A 183 -9.22 4.73 -15.68
N TYR A 184 -9.44 3.43 -15.93
CA TYR A 184 -8.80 2.29 -15.25
C TYR A 184 -8.03 1.38 -16.23
N HIS A 185 -7.61 1.92 -17.37
CA HIS A 185 -7.04 1.17 -18.49
C HIS A 185 -5.50 1.16 -18.49
N CYS A 186 -4.88 1.22 -17.32
CA CYS A 186 -3.42 1.27 -17.12
C CYS A 186 -2.65 0.13 -17.80
N HIS A 187 -3.32 -1.03 -17.96
CA HIS A 187 -2.79 -2.23 -18.60
C HIS A 187 -2.59 -2.06 -20.11
N THR A 188 -3.32 -1.14 -20.74
CA THR A 188 -3.25 -0.89 -22.19
C THR A 188 -1.93 -0.21 -22.62
N GLY A 189 -1.21 0.41 -21.68
CA GLY A 189 -0.03 1.20 -22.01
C GLY A 189 -0.33 2.49 -22.78
N ARG A 190 -1.60 2.90 -22.94
CA ARG A 190 -2.02 4.09 -23.69
C ARG A 190 -2.46 5.26 -22.79
N CYS A 191 -1.86 5.37 -21.60
CA CYS A 191 -2.22 6.38 -20.60
C CYS A 191 -2.15 7.81 -21.21
N PRO A 192 -3.27 8.55 -21.31
CA PRO A 192 -3.30 9.82 -22.06
C PRO A 192 -2.49 10.94 -21.43
N VAL A 193 -2.09 10.77 -20.18
CA VAL A 193 -1.41 11.75 -19.34
C VAL A 193 0.04 11.37 -19.01
N GLY A 194 0.58 10.36 -19.70
CA GLY A 194 2.00 10.01 -19.59
C GLY A 194 2.41 9.24 -18.32
N VAL A 195 1.46 8.85 -17.47
CA VAL A 195 1.76 8.19 -16.19
C VAL A 195 2.02 6.68 -16.35
N ALA A 196 1.07 5.93 -16.91
CA ALA A 196 1.13 4.45 -16.98
C ALA A 196 1.35 3.94 -18.42
N THR A 197 2.33 4.50 -19.12
CA THR A 197 2.62 4.23 -20.54
C THR A 197 4.11 4.10 -20.81
N GLN A 198 4.47 3.34 -21.85
CA GLN A 198 5.83 3.28 -22.40
C GLN A 198 5.95 3.97 -23.76
N ASP A 199 4.85 4.54 -24.28
CA ASP A 199 4.85 5.30 -25.52
C ASP A 199 5.64 6.62 -25.32
N PRO A 200 6.71 6.88 -26.11
CA PRO A 200 7.52 8.08 -25.95
C PRO A 200 6.75 9.39 -26.10
N GLU A 201 5.76 9.46 -26.98
CA GLU A 201 4.95 10.66 -27.20
C GLU A 201 3.97 10.89 -26.05
N LEU A 202 3.37 9.83 -25.50
CA LEU A 202 2.51 9.96 -24.33
C LEU A 202 3.33 10.32 -23.08
N ARG A 203 4.53 9.75 -22.91
CA ARG A 203 5.42 10.04 -21.77
C ARG A 203 5.82 11.51 -21.69
N LYS A 204 6.01 12.19 -22.83
CA LYS A 204 6.31 13.64 -22.87
C LYS A 204 5.24 14.51 -22.20
N ARG A 205 4.01 14.01 -22.03
CA ARG A 205 2.90 14.73 -21.39
C ARG A 205 3.06 14.81 -19.87
N LEU A 206 3.92 13.99 -19.28
CA LEU A 206 4.26 14.07 -17.86
C LEU A 206 5.53 14.91 -17.68
N ASN A 207 5.36 16.21 -17.40
CA ASN A 207 6.47 17.05 -16.96
C ASN A 207 6.91 16.65 -15.53
N PRO A 208 8.16 16.17 -15.33
CA PRO A 208 8.63 15.72 -14.02
C PRO A 208 8.63 16.83 -12.96
N ASP A 209 8.98 18.07 -13.31
CA ASP A 209 9.10 19.16 -12.34
C ASP A 209 7.73 19.57 -11.81
N ASP A 210 6.77 19.81 -12.71
CA ASP A 210 5.39 20.14 -12.33
C ASP A 210 4.74 18.98 -11.54
N ALA A 211 5.05 17.73 -11.92
CA ALA A 211 4.53 16.55 -11.24
C ALA A 211 5.13 16.39 -9.83
N ALA A 212 6.43 16.65 -9.68
CA ALA A 212 7.11 16.63 -8.40
C ALA A 212 6.53 17.68 -7.44
N GLU A 213 6.26 18.91 -7.92
CA GLU A 213 5.63 19.96 -7.12
C GLU A 213 4.24 19.52 -6.61
N ARG A 214 3.42 18.89 -7.48
CA ARG A 214 2.10 18.37 -7.07
C ARG A 214 2.20 17.22 -6.07
N VAL A 215 3.17 16.33 -6.25
CA VAL A 215 3.43 15.23 -5.31
C VAL A 215 3.92 15.79 -3.97
N TYR A 216 4.77 16.81 -3.98
CA TYR A 216 5.18 17.53 -2.77
C TYR A 216 3.96 18.13 -2.06
N ASN A 217 3.08 18.82 -2.79
CA ASN A 217 1.90 19.46 -2.21
C ASN A 217 0.97 18.44 -1.53
N ILE A 218 0.73 17.27 -2.14
CA ILE A 218 -0.10 16.24 -1.49
C ILE A 218 0.58 15.66 -0.26
N LEU A 219 1.88 15.34 -0.32
CA LEU A 219 2.62 14.81 0.82
C LEU A 219 2.65 15.81 1.98
N HIS A 220 2.86 17.09 1.68
CA HIS A 220 2.85 18.17 2.66
C HIS A 220 1.47 18.33 3.30
N THR A 221 0.40 18.28 2.48
CA THR A 221 -0.99 18.36 2.96
C THR A 221 -1.33 17.18 3.87
N LEU A 222 -0.99 15.95 3.47
CA LEU A 222 -1.19 14.75 4.29
C LEU A 222 -0.51 14.88 5.66
N ALA A 223 0.71 15.42 5.69
CA ALA A 223 1.45 15.64 6.93
C ALA A 223 0.76 16.68 7.83
N ILE A 224 0.32 17.81 7.27
CA ILE A 224 -0.38 18.86 8.02
C ILE A 224 -1.70 18.33 8.58
N GLU A 225 -2.51 17.66 7.75
CA GLU A 225 -3.80 17.10 8.17
C GLU A 225 -3.63 16.04 9.26
N CYS A 226 -2.63 15.17 9.15
CA CYS A 226 -2.31 14.20 10.19
C CYS A 226 -1.90 14.88 11.51
N GLN A 227 -1.05 15.91 11.45
CA GLN A 227 -0.70 16.71 12.63
C GLN A 227 -1.91 17.41 13.25
N MET A 228 -2.85 17.89 12.43
CA MET A 228 -4.09 18.49 12.92
C MET A 228 -4.91 17.48 13.72
N MET A 229 -5.00 16.23 13.26
CA MET A 229 -5.69 15.16 14.01
C MET A 229 -4.98 14.85 15.33
N ALA A 230 -3.64 14.71 15.32
CA ALA A 230 -2.88 14.49 16.56
C ALA A 230 -3.10 15.60 17.58
N ARG A 231 -3.08 16.87 17.15
CA ARG A 231 -3.35 18.02 18.02
C ARG A 231 -4.79 18.03 18.55
N ALA A 232 -5.76 17.65 17.72
CA ALA A 232 -7.15 17.54 18.14
C ALA A 232 -7.35 16.48 19.26
N CYS A 233 -6.53 15.44 19.26
CA CYS A 233 -6.47 14.42 20.31
C CYS A 233 -5.56 14.80 21.49
N GLY A 234 -5.04 16.04 21.54
CA GLY A 234 -4.15 16.51 22.61
C GLY A 234 -2.73 15.92 22.55
N LYS A 235 -2.32 15.33 21.42
CA LYS A 235 -1.01 14.70 21.23
C LYS A 235 -0.02 15.68 20.57
N THR A 236 1.23 15.64 21.01
CA THR A 236 2.33 16.45 20.44
C THR A 236 3.11 15.73 19.34
N ASN A 237 2.92 14.41 19.20
CA ASN A 237 3.54 13.56 18.20
C ASN A 237 2.47 12.66 17.56
N VAL A 238 2.51 12.48 16.24
CA VAL A 238 1.57 11.63 15.49
C VAL A 238 1.69 10.15 15.88
N HIS A 239 2.86 9.71 16.33
CA HIS A 239 3.08 8.35 16.85
C HIS A 239 2.55 8.16 18.28
N SER A 240 2.01 9.21 18.91
CA SER A 240 1.29 9.11 20.18
C SER A 240 -0.22 8.99 19.98
N LEU A 241 -0.70 8.92 18.74
CA LEU A 241 -2.06 8.53 18.43
C LEU A 241 -2.27 7.07 18.83
N GLU A 242 -3.35 6.80 19.53
CA GLU A 242 -3.70 5.48 20.05
C GLU A 242 -5.08 5.08 19.52
N PRO A 243 -5.44 3.80 19.54
CA PRO A 243 -6.77 3.37 19.11
C PRO A 243 -7.90 4.08 19.87
N GLU A 244 -7.64 4.59 21.08
CA GLU A 244 -8.54 5.32 21.97
C GLU A 244 -8.95 6.68 21.40
N ASP A 245 -8.11 7.25 20.53
CA ASP A 245 -8.31 8.56 19.92
C ASP A 245 -9.34 8.54 18.78
N ILE A 246 -9.83 7.35 18.41
CA ILE A 246 -10.83 7.15 17.36
C ILE A 246 -12.03 6.35 17.88
N ALA A 247 -13.18 6.57 17.25
CA ALA A 247 -14.40 5.83 17.55
C ALA A 247 -15.05 5.30 16.27
N ALA A 248 -15.64 4.11 16.36
CA ALA A 248 -16.38 3.48 15.28
C ALA A 248 -17.81 4.06 15.19
N LEU A 249 -18.25 4.38 13.98
CA LEU A 249 -19.62 4.86 13.72
C LEU A 249 -20.63 3.71 13.54
N THR A 250 -20.14 2.49 13.38
CA THR A 250 -20.94 1.30 13.06
C THR A 250 -20.40 0.11 13.84
N MET A 251 -21.25 -0.88 14.14
CA MET A 251 -20.85 -2.11 14.84
C MET A 251 -19.79 -2.90 14.06
N GLU A 252 -19.88 -2.91 12.74
CA GLU A 252 -18.96 -3.60 11.84
C GLU A 252 -17.55 -2.98 11.92
N ALA A 253 -17.46 -1.65 11.85
CA ALA A 253 -16.19 -0.94 12.03
C ALA A 253 -15.61 -1.18 13.43
N SER A 254 -16.44 -1.22 14.49
CA SER A 254 -15.98 -1.53 15.85
C SER A 254 -15.43 -2.96 15.94
N ALA A 255 -16.13 -3.93 15.35
CA ALA A 255 -15.72 -5.33 15.35
C ALA A 255 -14.41 -5.56 14.56
N MET A 256 -14.27 -4.90 13.41
CA MET A 256 -13.11 -5.05 12.53
C MET A 256 -11.87 -4.32 13.04
N ALA A 257 -12.04 -3.06 13.46
CA ALA A 257 -10.93 -2.22 13.90
C ALA A 257 -10.66 -2.35 15.40
N GLY A 258 -11.49 -3.08 16.17
CA GLY A 258 -11.34 -3.24 17.61
C GLY A 258 -11.28 -1.90 18.34
N VAL A 259 -12.20 -0.99 18.02
CA VAL A 259 -12.32 0.35 18.66
C VAL A 259 -13.75 0.60 19.17
N PRO A 260 -13.94 1.44 20.20
CA PRO A 260 -15.26 1.66 20.80
C PRO A 260 -16.25 2.30 19.84
N LEU A 261 -17.54 1.97 19.98
CA LEU A 261 -18.62 2.67 19.29
C LEU A 261 -18.75 4.10 19.80
N ALA A 262 -18.91 5.05 18.88
CA ALA A 262 -19.05 6.46 19.18
C ALA A 262 -20.15 6.72 20.21
N GLY A 263 -19.80 7.47 21.27
CA GLY A 263 -20.70 7.77 22.38
C GLY A 263 -20.86 6.65 23.41
N THR A 264 -20.07 5.57 23.34
CA THR A 264 -20.11 4.43 24.28
C THR A 264 -18.70 3.94 24.61
N SER A 265 -18.59 3.08 25.63
CA SER A 265 -17.37 2.29 25.90
C SER A 265 -17.44 0.87 25.32
N HIS A 266 -18.46 0.57 24.50
CA HIS A 266 -18.66 -0.77 23.97
C HIS A 266 -17.80 -0.99 22.72
N THR A 267 -16.98 -2.04 22.74
CA THR A 267 -16.24 -2.52 21.57
C THR A 267 -16.79 -3.89 21.17
N VAL A 268 -17.21 -4.03 19.91
CA VAL A 268 -17.88 -5.25 19.45
C VAL A 268 -16.89 -6.41 19.41
N GLY A 269 -17.25 -7.53 20.04
CA GLY A 269 -16.42 -8.74 20.07
C GLY A 269 -15.20 -8.68 20.98
N VAL A 270 -15.03 -7.59 21.75
CA VAL A 270 -13.88 -7.36 22.63
C VAL A 270 -14.39 -7.19 24.07
N PRO A 271 -14.11 -8.14 24.97
CA PRO A 271 -14.59 -8.07 26.36
C PRO A 271 -13.98 -6.93 27.16
N ASP A 272 -12.69 -6.67 26.94
CA ASP A 272 -11.95 -5.55 27.53
C ASP A 272 -11.04 -4.93 26.46
N TYR A 273 -11.34 -3.69 26.15
CA TYR A 273 -10.64 -2.93 25.12
C TYR A 273 -9.22 -2.54 25.54
N HIS A 274 -8.94 -2.41 26.84
CA HIS A 274 -7.61 -2.06 27.35
C HIS A 274 -6.63 -3.25 27.35
N HIS A 275 -7.09 -4.44 26.93
CA HIS A 275 -6.30 -5.67 26.85
C HIS A 275 -6.07 -6.16 25.41
N LEU A 276 -6.21 -5.28 24.42
CA LEU A 276 -6.12 -5.59 22.98
C LEU A 276 -4.75 -5.30 22.33
#